data_AF-U2V366-F1
#
_entry.id   AF-U2V366-F1
#
_cell.length_a   1.000
_cell.length_b   1.000
_cell.length_c   1.000
_cell.angle_alpha   90.00
_cell.angle_beta   90.00
_cell.angle_gamma   90.00
#
_symmetry.space_group_name_H-M   'P 1'
#
loop_
_entity.id
_entity.type
_entity.pdbx_description
1 polymer ?
#
loop_
_entity_poly.entity_id
_entity_poly.type
_entity_poly.pdbx_seq_one_letter_code
_entity_poly.pdbx_strand_id
1 'polypeptide(L)'
;MAELYELSDTGRRDRLGNRIRESRSLGRVRVRTTPWGLTATENEGNGYRACDLALVTTAPVATVRRADTIRFPVGQDGETYEVTQVSDLGRRRSLYCTRQKGG
;
A
#
# COMPACT_ATOMS: atom_id res chain seq x y z
N MET A 1 9.22 4.84 9.37
CA MET A 1 7.88 5.45 9.22
C MET A 1 7.42 5.16 7.80
N ALA A 2 6.11 5.09 7.56
CA ALA A 2 5.54 5.01 6.22
C ALA A 2 4.32 5.93 6.14
N GLU A 3 4.03 6.47 4.96
CA GLU A 3 2.83 7.26 4.72
C GLU A 3 1.78 6.40 4.04
N LEU A 4 0.57 6.38 4.61
CA LEU A 4 -0.56 5.65 4.05
C LEU A 4 -1.35 6.58 3.13
N TYR A 5 -1.81 6.07 2.01
CA TYR A 5 -2.67 6.78 1.08
C TYR A 5 -3.93 5.98 0.81
N GLU A 6 -5.06 6.66 0.68
CA GLU A 6 -6.28 6.07 0.13
C GLU A 6 -6.49 6.54 -1.31
N LEU A 7 -7.24 5.75 -2.08
CA LEU A 7 -7.79 6.17 -3.36
C LEU A 7 -9.22 6.71 -3.14
N SER A 8 -9.34 8.02 -3.02
CA SER A 8 -10.61 8.70 -2.73
C SER A 8 -11.38 9.04 -4.00
N ASP A 9 -12.70 8.84 -3.98
CA ASP A 9 -13.60 9.39 -5.00
C ASP A 9 -13.69 10.92 -4.81
N THR A 10 -13.46 11.68 -5.88
CA THR A 10 -13.52 13.14 -5.86
C THR A 10 -14.94 13.69 -5.98
N GLY A 11 -15.92 12.82 -6.27
CA GLY A 11 -17.29 13.22 -6.63
C GLY A 11 -17.42 13.75 -8.06
N ARG A 12 -16.31 13.89 -8.80
CA ARG A 12 -16.29 14.37 -10.19
C ARG A 12 -16.28 13.21 -11.17
N ARG A 13 -16.71 13.49 -12.40
CA ARG A 13 -16.63 12.56 -13.52
C ARG A 13 -15.78 13.13 -14.66
N ASP A 14 -15.10 12.24 -15.37
CA ASP A 14 -14.37 12.59 -16.60
C ASP A 14 -15.33 12.77 -17.79
N ARG A 15 -14.79 13.09 -18.97
CA ARG A 15 -15.59 13.29 -20.20
C ARG A 15 -16.30 12.03 -20.67
N LEU A 16 -15.85 10.85 -20.24
CA LEU A 16 -16.43 9.55 -20.55
C LEU A 16 -17.42 9.10 -19.47
N GLY A 17 -17.64 9.92 -18.43
CA GLY A 17 -18.53 9.63 -17.32
C GLY A 17 -17.91 8.74 -16.23
N ASN A 18 -16.63 8.39 -16.30
CA ASN A 18 -15.96 7.61 -15.26
C ASN A 18 -15.74 8.45 -14.00
N ARG A 19 -15.77 7.82 -12.83
CA ARG A 19 -15.48 8.51 -11.57
C ARG A 19 -14.00 8.85 -11.48
N ILE A 20 -13.69 10.11 -11.19
CA ILE A 20 -12.32 10.56 -10.95
C ILE A 20 -11.95 10.24 -9.51
N ARG A 21 -10.87 9.49 -9.33
CA ARG A 21 -10.29 9.16 -8.03
C ARG A 21 -8.92 9.80 -7.87
N GLU A 22 -8.59 10.19 -6.65
CA GLU A 22 -7.32 10.84 -6.31
C GLU A 22 -6.67 10.14 -5.11
N SER A 23 -5.34 10.08 -5.13
CA SER A 23 -4.55 9.60 -3.99
C SER A 23 -4.53 10.67 -2.90
N ARG A 24 -4.99 10.32 -1.70
CA ARG A 24 -5.04 11.22 -0.55
C ARG A 24 -4.27 10.62 0.62
N SER A 25 -3.41 11.43 1.25
CA SER A 25 -2.68 11.00 2.44
C SER A 25 -3.64 10.77 3.61
N LEU A 26 -3.50 9.60 4.24
CA LEU A 26 -4.10 9.24 5.53
C LEU A 26 -3.15 9.52 6.70
N GLY A 27 -1.96 10.05 6.41
CA GLY A 27 -0.94 10.40 7.38
C GLY A 27 0.16 9.36 7.54
N ARG A 28 1.21 9.78 8.27
CA ARG A 28 2.38 8.96 8.55
C ARG A 28 2.17 8.08 9.78
N VAL A 29 2.53 6.81 9.63
CA VAL A 29 2.41 5.80 10.68
C VAL A 29 3.76 5.15 10.96
N ARG A 30 3.93 4.72 12.21
CA ARG A 30 5.03 3.83 12.57
C ARG A 30 4.68 2.41 12.13
N VAL A 31 5.57 1.82 11.35
CA VAL A 31 5.46 0.44 10.87
C VAL A 31 6.72 -0.32 11.25
N ARG A 32 6.56 -1.61 11.51
CA ARG A 32 7.64 -2.60 11.46
C ARG A 32 7.50 -3.36 10.15
N THR A 33 8.56 -3.37 9.37
CA THR A 33 8.64 -4.14 8.13
C THR A 33 9.08 -5.56 8.45
N THR A 34 8.38 -6.54 7.88
CA THR A 34 8.79 -7.94 7.90
C THR A 34 8.77 -8.42 6.46
N PRO A 35 9.92 -8.78 5.86
CA PRO A 35 9.93 -9.37 4.53
C PRO A 35 9.15 -10.69 4.59
N TRP A 36 8.11 -10.82 3.79
CA TRP A 36 7.35 -12.06 3.65
C TRP A 36 7.91 -12.78 2.43
N GLY A 37 8.73 -13.80 2.66
CA GLY A 37 9.24 -14.68 1.59
C GLY A 37 10.05 -13.97 0.50
N LEU A 38 11.37 -13.88 0.68
CA LEU A 38 12.31 -13.72 -0.44
C LEU A 38 12.34 -15.00 -1.28
N THR A 39 11.22 -15.35 -1.90
CA THR A 39 11.22 -16.25 -3.06
C THR A 39 10.61 -15.44 -4.18
N ALA A 40 11.46 -14.63 -4.83
CA ALA A 40 11.15 -14.03 -6.11
C ALA A 40 10.80 -15.17 -7.05
N THR A 41 9.51 -15.49 -7.13
CA THR A 41 9.01 -16.46 -8.09
C THR A 41 8.93 -15.65 -9.36
N GLU A 42 10.02 -15.68 -10.14
CA GLU A 42 10.00 -15.17 -11.50
C GLU A 42 9.06 -16.08 -12.30
N ASN A 43 7.77 -15.75 -12.28
CA ASN A 43 6.87 -16.29 -13.29
C ASN A 43 7.25 -15.59 -14.60
N GLU A 44 7.96 -16.31 -15.47
CA GLU A 44 8.24 -15.85 -16.82
C GLU A 44 6.91 -15.49 -17.52
N GLY A 45 6.79 -14.23 -17.95
CA GLY A 45 5.69 -13.78 -18.81
C GLY A 45 4.77 -12.68 -18.26
N ASN A 46 4.74 -12.43 -16.95
CA ASN A 46 3.88 -11.39 -16.35
C ASN A 46 4.66 -10.30 -15.58
N GLY A 47 5.97 -10.48 -15.40
CA GLY A 47 6.87 -9.41 -14.93
C GLY A 47 6.55 -8.88 -13.52
N TYR A 48 5.81 -9.66 -12.72
CA TYR A 48 5.54 -9.41 -11.32
C TYR A 48 6.71 -9.95 -10.50
N ARG A 49 7.47 -9.06 -9.86
CA ARG A 49 8.28 -9.45 -8.70
C ARG A 49 7.37 -9.36 -7.49
N ALA A 50 6.78 -10.49 -7.09
CA ALA A 50 6.08 -10.61 -5.82
C ALA A 50 7.10 -10.51 -4.68
N CYS A 51 7.51 -9.29 -4.35
CA CYS A 51 8.06 -9.00 -3.03
C CYS A 51 6.88 -8.66 -2.16
N ASP A 52 6.31 -9.68 -1.51
CA ASP A 52 5.26 -9.47 -0.54
C ASP A 52 5.90 -8.85 0.71
N LEU A 53 5.52 -7.61 1.00
CA LEU A 53 5.95 -6.89 2.19
C LEU A 53 4.82 -6.96 3.21
N ALA A 54 5.08 -7.54 4.38
CA ALA A 54 4.17 -7.46 5.50
C ALA A 54 4.60 -6.31 6.44
N LEU A 55 3.65 -5.47 6.81
CA LEU A 55 3.84 -4.34 7.71
C LEU A 55 2.98 -4.50 8.95
N VAL A 56 3.57 -4.30 10.12
CA VAL A 56 2.83 -4.30 11.38
C VAL A 56 2.80 -2.89 11.96
N THR A 57 1.59 -2.40 12.27
CA THR A 57 1.37 -1.07 12.86
C THR A 57 0.37 -1.11 14.01
N THR A 58 0.41 -0.08 14.86
CA THR A 58 -0.60 0.18 15.90
C THR A 58 -1.58 1.29 15.49
N ALA A 59 -1.52 1.75 14.24
CA ALA A 59 -2.47 2.73 13.72
C ALA A 59 -3.94 2.25 13.86
N PRO A 60 -4.91 3.17 13.94
CA PRO A 60 -6.32 2.81 14.03
C PRO A 60 -6.78 1.94 12.87
N VAL A 61 -7.62 0.93 13.15
CA VAL A 61 -8.15 0.02 12.11
C VAL A 61 -8.91 0.77 11.01
N ALA A 62 -9.62 1.84 11.38
CA ALA A 62 -10.35 2.71 10.45
C ALA A 62 -9.43 3.41 9.44
N THR A 63 -8.19 3.71 9.84
CA THR A 63 -7.18 4.30 8.94
C THR A 63 -6.60 3.24 8.02
N VAL A 64 -6.13 2.11 8.57
CA VAL A 64 -5.46 1.09 7.75
C VAL A 64 -6.39 0.40 6.76
N ARG A 65 -7.69 0.26 7.05
CA ARG A 65 -8.67 -0.31 6.11
C ARG A 65 -8.94 0.57 4.89
N ARG A 66 -8.63 1.86 4.97
CA ARG A 66 -8.75 2.80 3.84
C ARG A 66 -7.45 2.88 3.03
N ALA A 67 -6.36 2.37 3.57
CA ALA A 67 -5.07 2.43 2.91
C ALA A 67 -5.10 1.54 1.65
N ASP A 68 -4.86 2.19 0.52
CA ASP A 68 -4.75 1.62 -0.81
C ASP A 68 -3.28 1.47 -1.19
N THR A 69 -2.45 2.46 -0.84
CA THR A 69 -1.01 2.45 -1.09
C THR A 69 -0.21 2.94 0.12
N ILE A 70 1.06 2.55 0.16
CA ILE A 70 2.02 2.90 1.21
C ILE A 70 3.31 3.40 0.57
N ARG A 71 3.84 4.50 1.08
CA ARG A 71 5.13 5.06 0.65
C ARG A 71 6.13 5.10 1.79
N PHE A 72 7.33 4.59 1.54
CA PHE A 72 8.45 4.73 2.46
C PHE A 72 9.27 5.98 2.14
N PRO A 73 9.73 6.74 3.14
CA PRO A 73 10.46 7.98 2.92
C PRO A 73 11.93 7.78 2.50
N VAL A 74 12.35 6.59 2.05
CA VAL A 74 13.78 6.28 1.83
C VAL A 74 14.12 6.32 0.33
N GLY A 75 15.02 7.22 -0.05
CA GLY A 75 15.61 7.31 -1.41
C GLY A 75 14.87 8.20 -2.40
N GLN A 76 15.57 8.62 -3.47
CA GLN A 76 15.11 9.59 -4.48
C GLN A 76 13.86 9.13 -5.26
N ASP A 77 13.50 7.85 -5.16
CA ASP A 77 12.31 7.23 -5.76
C ASP A 77 11.58 6.38 -4.70
N GLY A 78 10.98 7.04 -3.70
CA GLY A 78 10.34 6.38 -2.55
C GLY A 78 9.43 5.23 -2.99
N GLU A 79 9.80 4.00 -2.60
CA GLU A 79 9.12 2.80 -3.05
C GLU A 79 7.64 2.84 -2.64
N THR A 80 6.76 2.68 -3.64
CA THR A 80 5.31 2.60 -3.44
C THR A 80 4.88 1.14 -3.46
N TYR A 81 4.10 0.78 -2.45
CA TYR A 81 3.53 -0.55 -2.28
C TYR A 81 2.01 -0.45 -2.27
N GLU A 82 1.34 -1.30 -3.04
CA GLU A 82 -0.11 -1.49 -2.99
C GLU A 82 -0.49 -2.35 -1.80
N VAL A 83 -1.54 -1.97 -1.08
CA VAL A 83 -2.10 -2.76 0.01
C VAL A 83 -3.03 -3.81 -0.58
N THR A 84 -2.66 -5.08 -0.47
CA THR A 84 -3.45 -6.20 -0.99
C THR A 84 -4.35 -6.81 0.07
N GLN A 85 -3.95 -6.73 1.34
CA GLN A 85 -4.74 -7.25 2.46
C GLN A 85 -4.46 -6.50 3.75
N VAL A 86 -5.49 -6.37 4.58
CA VAL A 86 -5.39 -5.84 5.95
C VAL A 86 -5.94 -6.88 6.92
N SER A 87 -5.26 -7.11 8.04
CA SER A 87 -5.78 -7.95 9.13
C SER A 87 -5.72 -7.23 10.47
N ASP A 88 -6.79 -7.35 11.25
CA ASP A 88 -6.90 -6.77 12.58
C ASP A 88 -6.52 -7.81 13.63
N LEU A 89 -5.43 -7.52 14.35
CA LEU A 89 -4.84 -8.39 15.38
C LEU A 89 -5.02 -7.75 16.77
N GLY A 90 -6.12 -7.03 16.97
CA GLY A 90 -6.46 -6.35 18.22
C GLY A 90 -5.64 -5.07 18.43
N ARG A 91 -4.53 -5.14 19.17
CA ARG A 91 -3.67 -3.96 19.41
C ARG A 91 -2.77 -3.62 18.22
N ARG A 92 -2.70 -4.50 17.22
CA ARG A 92 -1.86 -4.35 16.03
C ARG A 92 -2.68 -4.64 14.79
N ARG A 93 -2.22 -4.13 13.65
CA ARG A 93 -2.73 -4.46 12.32
C ARG A 93 -1.59 -4.87 11.43
N SER A 94 -1.83 -5.88 10.61
CA SER A 94 -0.93 -6.24 9.52
C SER A 94 -1.48 -5.71 8.21
N LEU A 95 -0.62 -5.09 7.41
CA LEU A 95 -0.88 -4.77 6.01
C LEU A 95 0.05 -5.66 5.18
N TYR A 96 -0.52 -6.40 4.23
CA TYR A 96 0.23 -7.13 3.23
C TYR A 96 0.23 -6.29 1.97
N CYS A 97 1.41 -6.17 1.37
CA CYS A 97 1.62 -5.23 0.30
C CYS A 97 2.47 -5.83 -0.81
N THR A 98 2.20 -5.41 -2.04
CA THR A 98 2.98 -5.79 -3.21
C THR A 98 3.60 -4.54 -3.81
N ARG A 99 4.85 -4.63 -4.26
CA ARG A 99 5.56 -3.50 -4.86
C ARG A 99 4.93 -3.11 -6.20
N GLN A 100 4.65 -1.83 -6.42
CA GLN A 100 4.26 -1.34 -7.75
C GLN A 100 5.46 -1.38 -8.72
N LYS A 101 5.23 -1.83 -9.95
CA LYS A 101 6.22 -1.77 -11.03
C LYS A 101 6.23 -0.38 -11.66
N GLY A 102 7.43 0.19 -11.84
CA GLY A 102 7.62 1.41 -12.64
C GLY A 102 7.40 2.73 -11.90
N GLY A 103 7.83 2.82 -10.64
CA GLY A 103 8.05 4.12 -9.99
C GLY A 103 9.23 4.86 -10.62
#